data_AF-A0A937ZSC5-F1
#
_entry.id   AF-A0A937ZSC5-F1
#
_cell.length_a   1.000
_cell.length_b   1.000
_cell.length_c   1.000
_cell.angle_alpha   90.00
_cell.angle_beta   90.00
_cell.angle_gamma   90.00
#
_symmetry.space_group_name_H-M   'P 1'
#
loop_
_entity.id
_entity.type
_entity.pdbx_description
1 polymer ?
#
loop_
_entity_poly.entity_id
_entity_poly.type
_entity_poly.pdbx_seq_one_letter_code
_entity_poly.pdbx_strand_id
1 'polypeptide(L)' 'MGHPVVHFEIQAKDDAAAKKFYKKIFGWKIDSRNPMKYGMVSTKDADGAPGINGGLFRG' A
#
# COMPACT_ATOMS: atom_id res chain seq x y z
N MET A 1 -17.16 -16.72 -14.59
CA MET A 1 -16.33 -15.50 -14.51
C MET A 1 -15.68 -15.45 -13.14
N GLY A 2 -14.39 -15.12 -13.05
CA GLY A 2 -13.69 -14.97 -11.76
C GLY A 2 -13.91 -13.59 -11.15
N HIS A 3 -13.77 -13.49 -9.83
CA HIS A 3 -13.83 -12.24 -9.05
C HIS A 3 -12.46 -11.98 -8.40
N PRO A 4 -11.47 -11.45 -9.14
CA PRO A 4 -10.14 -11.26 -8.60
C PRO A 4 -10.11 -10.10 -7.59
N VAL A 5 -9.18 -10.18 -6.65
CA VAL A 5 -8.86 -9.07 -5.75
C VAL A 5 -8.18 -7.97 -6.56
N VAL A 6 -8.75 -6.76 -6.51
CA VAL A 6 -8.23 -5.58 -7.24
C VAL A 6 -7.66 -4.50 -6.32
N HIS A 7 -7.92 -4.60 -5.01
CA HIS A 7 -7.53 -3.61 -4.03
C HIS A 7 -7.43 -4.21 -2.63
N PHE A 8 -6.56 -3.64 -1.80
CA PHE A 8 -6.48 -3.94 -0.36
C PHE A 8 -6.36 -2.67 0.45
N GLU A 9 -6.77 -2.71 1.72
CA GLU A 9 -6.58 -1.62 2.66
C GLU A 9 -5.88 -2.09 3.94
N ILE A 10 -4.96 -1.26 4.43
CA ILE A 10 -4.26 -1.46 5.70
C ILE A 10 -4.58 -0.27 6.61
N GLN A 11 -5.39 -0.53 7.64
CA GLN A 11 -5.57 0.40 8.74
C GLN A 11 -4.49 0.14 9.80
N ALA A 12 -3.77 1.18 10.19
CA ALA A 12 -2.73 1.09 11.21
C ALA A 12 -2.88 2.20 12.26
N LYS A 13 -2.66 1.87 13.53
CA LYS A 13 -2.65 2.87 14.63
C LYS A 13 -1.54 3.91 14.43
N ASP A 14 -0.39 3.47 13.95
CA ASP A 14 0.73 4.30 13.51
C ASP A 14 1.03 4.02 12.03
N ASP A 15 0.37 4.79 11.17
CA ASP A 15 0.50 4.68 9.72
C ASP A 15 1.90 5.08 9.24
N ALA A 16 2.58 5.99 9.93
CA ALA A 16 3.93 6.41 9.58
C ALA A 16 4.94 5.26 9.78
N ALA A 17 4.85 4.55 10.91
CA ALA A 17 5.66 3.36 11.18
C ALA A 17 5.34 2.24 10.17
N ALA A 18 4.06 1.99 9.89
CA ALA A 18 3.64 0.99 8.92
C ALA A 18 4.15 1.32 7.51
N LYS A 19 4.01 2.57 7.04
CA LYS A 19 4.55 3.03 5.75
C LYS A 19 6.06 2.78 5.66
N LYS A 20 6.83 3.08 6.72
CA LYS A 20 8.28 2.83 6.75
C LYS A 20 8.61 1.34 6.68
N PHE A 21 7.86 0.51 7.40
CA PHE A 21 8.04 -0.94 7.40
C PHE A 21 7.78 -1.54 6.02
N TYR A 22 6.63 -1.26 5.41
CA TYR A 22 6.26 -1.83 4.11
C TYR A 22 7.17 -1.32 2.97
N LYS A 23 7.61 -0.05 3.01
CA LYS A 23 8.64 0.47 2.11
C LYS A 23 9.95 -0.30 2.22
N LYS A 24 10.39 -0.63 3.45
CA LYS A 24 11.69 -1.27 3.69
C LYS A 24 11.69 -2.76 3.34
N ILE A 25 10.66 -3.49 3.78
CA ILE A 25 10.63 -4.96 3.64
C ILE A 25 10.20 -5.38 2.25
N PHE A 26 9.19 -4.71 1.67
CA PHE A 26 8.62 -5.11 0.38
C PHE A 26 9.01 -4.18 -0.77
N GLY A 27 9.75 -3.10 -0.51
CA GLY A 27 10.10 -2.12 -1.53
C GLY A 27 8.88 -1.35 -2.08
N TRP A 28 7.75 -1.37 -1.39
CA TRP A 28 6.51 -0.75 -1.87
C TRP A 28 6.66 0.76 -2.02
N LYS A 29 6.09 1.30 -3.10
CA LYS A 29 5.98 2.76 -3.26
C LYS A 29 4.72 3.21 -2.55
N ILE A 30 4.86 4.13 -1.59
CA ILE A 30 3.71 4.67 -0.85
C ILE A 30 3.76 6.20 -0.88
N ASP A 31 2.76 6.79 -1.52
CA ASP A 31 2.55 8.25 -1.60
C ASP A 31 1.37 8.66 -0.72
N SER A 32 1.61 9.55 0.23
CA SER A 32 0.58 10.10 1.11
C SER A 32 0.46 11.62 1.01
N ARG A 33 0.91 12.21 -0.11
CA ARG A 33 0.80 13.65 -0.38
C ARG A 33 -0.59 13.99 -0.90
N ASN A 34 -1.60 13.77 -0.06
CA ASN A 34 -2.98 14.16 -0.29
C ASN A 34 -3.60 14.72 1.01
N PRO A 35 -4.72 15.47 0.94
CA PRO A 35 -5.33 16.10 2.11
C PRO A 35 -5.70 15.13 3.24
N MET A 36 -6.03 13.87 2.90
CA MET A 36 -6.41 12.83 3.86
C MET A 36 -5.21 12.10 4.47
N LYS A 37 -3.98 12.40 4.04
CA LYS A 37 -2.74 11.66 4.39
C LYS A 37 -2.82 10.15 4.10
N TYR A 38 -3.72 9.76 3.19
CA TYR A 38 -3.95 8.39 2.78
C TYR A 38 -2.75 7.87 2.00
N GLY A 39 -2.13 6.77 2.41
CA GLY A 39 -1.02 6.17 1.69
C GLY A 39 -1.52 5.39 0.48
N MET A 40 -1.41 5.95 -0.71
CA MET A 40 -1.60 5.21 -1.96
C MET A 40 -0.42 4.27 -2.17
N VAL A 41 -0.68 2.97 -2.14
CA VAL A 41 0.33 1.90 -2.24
C VAL A 41 0.39 1.37 -3.66
N SER A 42 1.59 1.36 -4.24
CA SER A 42 1.89 0.63 -5.47
C SER A 42 2.85 -0.52 -5.19
N THR A 43 2.44 -1.72 -5.60
CA THR A 43 3.20 -2.96 -5.37
C THR A 43 3.75 -3.51 -6.68
N LYS A 44 4.68 -4.46 -6.57
CA LYS A 44 5.18 -5.27 -7.67
C LYS A 44 5.10 -6.73 -7.27
N ASP A 45 4.93 -7.61 -8.25
CA ASP A 45 5.08 -9.04 -8.04
C ASP A 45 6.57 -9.45 -7.96
N ALA A 46 6.83 -10.76 -7.87
CA ALA A 46 8.17 -11.31 -7.76
C ALA A 46 9.05 -11.04 -9.00
N ASP A 47 8.42 -10.92 -10.18
CA ASP A 47 9.09 -10.65 -11.45
C ASP A 47 9.25 -9.13 -11.71
N GLY A 48 8.73 -8.30 -10.80
CA GLY A 48 8.80 -6.85 -10.86
C GLY A 48 7.70 -6.18 -11.69
N ALA A 49 6.72 -6.94 -12.18
CA ALA A 49 5.54 -6.42 -12.88
C ALA A 49 4.54 -5.80 -11.89
N PRO A 50 3.63 -4.91 -12.33
CA PRO A 50 2.67 -4.27 -11.45
C PRO A 50 1.80 -5.28 -10.69
N GLY A 51 1.80 -5.19 -9.36
CA GLY A 51 0.96 -6.02 -8.50
C GLY A 51 -0.38 -5.37 -8.15
N ILE A 52 -1.07 -5.93 -7.16
CA ILE A 52 -2.31 -5.35 -6.63
C ILE A 52 -1.97 -4.08 -5.84
N ASN A 53 -2.66 -2.98 -6.14
CA ASN A 53 -2.48 -1.70 -5.46
C ASN A 53 -3.41 -1.57 -4.26
N GLY A 54 -3.10 -0.65 -3.35
CA GLY A 54 -3.82 -0.58 -2.08
C GLY A 54 -3.76 0.76 -1.37
N GLY A 55 -4.36 0.75 -0.19
CA GLY A 55 -4.37 1.85 0.77
C GLY A 55 -3.63 1.53 2.05
N LEU A 56 -3.01 2.55 2.64
CA LEU A 56 -2.52 2.49 4.00
C LEU A 56 -2.86 3.79 4.71
N PHE A 57 -3.71 3.71 5.72
CA PHE A 57 -4.18 4.89 6.46
C PHE A 57 -4.13 4.69 7.96
N ARG A 58 -4.19 5.82 8.67
CA ARG A 58 -4.34 5.82 10.11
C ARG A 58 -5.81 5.67 10.46
N GLY A 59 -6.12 4.72 11.33
CA GLY A 59 -7.43 4.66 11.95
C GLY A 59 -7.36 4.17 13.38
#